data_AF-A0A919F4I8-F1
#
_entry.id   AF-A0A919F4I8-F1
#
_cell.length_a   1.000
_cell.length_b   1.000
_cell.length_c   1.000
_cell.angle_alpha   90.00
_cell.angle_beta   90.00
_cell.angle_gamma   90.00
#
_symmetry.space_group_name_H-M   'P 1'
#
loop_
_entity.id
_entity.type
_entity.pdbx_description
1 polymer ?
#
loop_
_entity_poly.entity_id
_entity_poly.type
_entity_poly.pdbx_seq_one_letter_code
_entity_poly.pdbx_strand_id
1 'polypeptide(L)'
;MMQSRRIDPLLRRAQEHEDEVARDLAERQRVLETHVARLEELRRYAEEYANGQMAATSAAALSNRRAFLDRLDSAVQQQMQTVDLNRSKVEAERARLLLASREKQVLEQLAASYRAQEAQAMGRREQRELDDLGARRARAAARDGDNETGEGP
;
A
#
# COMPACT_ATOMS: atom_id res chain seq x y z
N MET A 1 -6.09 -22.59 20.34
CA MET A 1 -6.40 -21.46 19.44
C MET A 1 -5.90 -21.77 18.05
N MET A 2 -6.66 -21.42 17.01
CA MET A 2 -6.24 -21.58 15.61
C MET A 2 -5.05 -20.66 15.30
N GLN A 3 -4.08 -21.16 14.53
CA GLN A 3 -2.85 -20.45 14.16
C GLN A 3 -3.16 -19.29 13.20
N SER A 4 -4.18 -19.43 12.36
CA SER A 4 -4.71 -18.35 11.52
C SER A 4 -5.10 -17.11 12.32
N ARG A 5 -5.84 -17.29 13.42
CA ARG A 5 -6.28 -16.19 14.31
C ARG A 5 -5.15 -15.43 15.01
N ARG A 6 -3.95 -16.01 15.09
CA ARG A 6 -2.77 -15.36 15.69
C ARG A 6 -2.08 -14.40 14.73
N ILE A 7 -2.30 -14.55 13.41
CA ILE A 7 -1.75 -13.65 12.39
C ILE A 7 -2.62 -12.40 12.21
N ASP A 8 -3.93 -12.49 12.46
CA ASP A 8 -4.85 -11.37 12.22
C ASP A 8 -4.40 -10.03 12.84
N PRO A 9 -3.84 -9.97 14.08
CA PRO A 9 -3.33 -8.71 14.62
C PRO A 9 -2.10 -8.17 13.86
N LEU A 10 -1.22 -9.04 13.36
CA LEU A 10 -0.06 -8.65 12.56
C LEU A 10 -0.51 -8.14 11.19
N LEU A 11 -1.47 -8.81 10.56
CA LEU A 11 -2.04 -8.38 9.29
C LEU A 11 -2.73 -7.02 9.41
N ARG A 12 -3.49 -6.80 10.49
CA ARG A 12 -4.12 -5.50 10.77
C ARG A 12 -3.08 -4.40 10.92
N ARG A 13 -2.00 -4.66 11.68
CA ARG A 13 -0.90 -3.69 11.85
C ARG A 13 -0.22 -3.37 10.53
N ALA A 14 0.01 -4.36 9.67
CA ALA A 14 0.61 -4.15 8.35
C ALA A 14 -0.31 -3.35 7.42
N GLN A 15 -1.63 -3.59 7.47
CA GLN A 15 -2.63 -2.79 6.77
C GLN A 15 -2.62 -1.32 7.25
N GLU A 16 -2.66 -1.10 8.57
CA GLU A 16 -2.61 0.24 9.16
C GLU A 16 -1.34 0.98 8.73
N HIS A 17 -0.19 0.29 8.74
CA HIS A 17 1.07 0.86 8.29
C HIS A 17 1.07 1.21 6.79
N GLU A 18 0.58 0.32 5.92
CA GLU A 18 0.44 0.61 4.49
C GLU A 18 -0.45 1.83 4.25
N ASP A 19 -1.57 1.94 4.96
CA ASP A 19 -2.50 3.07 4.84
C ASP A 19 -1.87 4.39 5.32
N GLU A 20 -1.09 4.37 6.39
CA GLU A 20 -0.32 5.52 6.86
C GLU A 20 0.69 5.99 5.80
N VAL A 21 1.51 5.08 5.25
CA VAL A 21 2.50 5.42 4.23
C VAL A 21 1.84 5.91 2.93
N ALA A 22 0.68 5.35 2.57
CA ALA A 22 -0.09 5.82 1.42
C ALA A 22 -0.62 7.25 1.62
N ARG A 23 -1.09 7.60 2.82
CA ARG A 23 -1.51 8.98 3.15
C ARG A 23 -0.32 9.94 3.11
N ASP A 24 0.82 9.54 3.65
CA ASP A 24 2.04 10.35 3.62
C ASP A 24 2.51 10.60 2.18
N LEU A 25 2.50 9.57 1.33
CA LEU A 25 2.81 9.72 -0.09
C LEU A 25 1.87 10.71 -0.78
N ALA A 26 0.56 10.61 -0.54
CA ALA A 26 -0.42 11.52 -1.13
C ALA A 26 -0.16 12.98 -0.70
N GLU A 27 0.20 13.20 0.57
CA GLU A 27 0.55 14.53 1.05
C GLU A 27 1.83 15.07 0.40
N ARG A 28 2.87 14.23 0.27
CA ARG A 28 4.11 14.61 -0.45
C ARG A 28 3.85 14.97 -1.91
N GLN A 29 2.94 14.26 -2.57
CA GLN A 29 2.55 14.54 -3.95
C GLN A 29 1.87 15.91 -4.07
N ARG A 30 0.93 16.25 -3.18
CA ARG A 30 0.29 17.59 -3.16
C ARG A 30 1.29 18.71 -2.92
N VAL A 31 2.24 18.50 -2.02
CA VAL A 31 3.31 19.46 -1.75
C VAL A 31 4.18 19.64 -3.00
N LEU A 32 4.56 18.56 -3.67
CA LEU A 32 5.31 18.63 -4.93
C LEU A 32 4.54 19.38 -6.02
N GLU A 33 3.25 19.08 -6.23
CA GLU A 33 2.39 19.76 -7.20
C GLU A 33 2.34 21.27 -6.93
N THR A 34 2.20 21.66 -5.66
CA THR A 34 2.24 23.07 -5.25
C THR A 34 3.55 23.75 -5.65
N HIS A 35 4.69 23.10 -5.41
CA HIS A 35 6.00 23.65 -5.76
C HIS A 35 6.23 23.70 -7.28
N VAL A 36 5.72 22.72 -8.04
CA VAL A 36 5.78 22.71 -9.50
C VAL A 36 4.95 23.86 -10.08
N ALA A 37 3.70 24.01 -9.64
CA ALA A 37 2.84 25.12 -10.07
C ALA A 37 3.50 26.48 -9.79
N ARG A 38 4.09 26.64 -8.60
CA ARG A 38 4.82 27.87 -8.25
C ARG A 38 6.05 28.12 -9.13
N LEU A 39 6.76 27.07 -9.53
CA LEU A 39 7.89 27.18 -10.46
C LEU A 39 7.42 27.64 -11.85
N GLU A 40 6.32 27.08 -12.33
CA GLU A 40 5.71 27.45 -13.62
C GLU A 40 5.26 28.92 -13.62
N GLU A 41 4.61 29.37 -12.54
CA GLU A 41 4.25 30.78 -12.34
C GLU A 41 5.47 31.70 -12.38
N LEU A 42 6.54 31.37 -11.65
CA LEU A 42 7.76 32.18 -11.61
C LEU A 42 8.42 32.28 -13.00
N ARG A 43 8.47 31.16 -13.73
CA ARG A 43 9.03 31.12 -15.10
C ARG A 43 8.19 31.96 -16.06
N ARG A 44 6.87 31.82 -16.01
CA ARG A 44 5.95 32.62 -16.83
C ARG A 44 6.10 34.10 -16.54
N TYR A 45 6.11 34.48 -15.26
CA TYR A 45 6.31 35.85 -14.84
C TYR A 45 7.67 36.42 -15.30
N ALA A 46 8.73 35.62 -15.26
CA ALA A 46 10.05 36.02 -15.76
C ALA A 46 10.07 36.28 -17.27
N GLU A 47 9.43 35.42 -18.03
CA GLU A 47 9.29 35.57 -19.48
C GLU A 47 8.45 36.80 -19.84
N GLU A 48 7.29 36.97 -19.20
CA GLU A 48 6.41 38.13 -19.38
C GLU A 48 7.13 39.44 -19.02
N TYR A 49 7.89 39.46 -17.92
CA TYR A 49 8.64 40.63 -17.50
C TYR A 49 9.81 40.94 -18.46
N ALA A 50 10.49 39.92 -18.98
CA ALA A 50 11.55 40.09 -19.96
C ALA A 50 11.03 40.63 -21.29
N ASN A 51 9.84 40.21 -21.72
CA ASN A 51 9.25 40.56 -23.02
C ASN A 51 8.37 41.83 -22.98
N GLY A 52 7.77 42.16 -21.83
CA GLY A 52 6.69 43.16 -21.71
C GLY A 52 7.12 44.62 -21.57
N GLN A 53 8.41 44.92 -21.42
CA GLN A 53 8.86 46.31 -21.22
C GLN A 53 9.43 46.94 -22.49
N MET A 54 8.70 47.96 -22.99
CA MET A 54 9.18 49.01 -23.90
C MET A 54 10.55 49.55 -23.47
N ALA A 55 11.38 49.92 -24.44
CA ALA A 55 12.78 50.32 -24.24
C ALA A 55 12.96 51.26 -23.04
N ALA A 56 13.61 50.77 -21.98
CA ALA A 56 13.94 51.60 -20.83
C ALA A 56 14.87 52.74 -21.30
N THR A 57 14.43 53.98 -21.10
CA THR A 57 15.05 55.16 -21.71
C THR A 57 16.18 55.78 -20.89
N SER A 58 16.38 55.34 -19.65
CA SER A 58 17.44 55.84 -18.76
C SER A 58 18.38 54.72 -18.27
N ALA A 59 19.66 55.07 -18.05
CA ALA A 59 20.66 54.14 -17.54
C ALA A 59 20.28 53.55 -16.16
N ALA A 60 19.65 54.37 -15.29
CA ALA A 60 19.14 53.91 -14.00
C ALA A 60 18.01 52.87 -14.15
N ALA A 61 17.07 53.08 -15.10
CA ALA A 61 16.00 52.13 -15.36
C ALA A 61 16.54 50.79 -15.93
N LEU A 62 17.54 50.85 -16.81
CA LEU A 62 18.23 49.66 -17.33
C LEU A 62 18.93 48.87 -16.22
N SER A 63 19.65 49.56 -15.32
CA SER A 63 20.33 48.92 -14.18
C SER A 63 19.34 48.25 -13.21
N ASN A 64 18.27 48.95 -12.83
CA ASN A 64 17.23 48.40 -11.95
C ASN A 64 16.55 47.17 -12.57
N ARG A 65 16.27 47.21 -13.88
CA ARG A 65 15.70 46.07 -14.61
C ARG A 65 16.64 44.87 -14.56
N ARG A 66 17.94 45.08 -14.81
CA ARG A 66 18.91 43.98 -14.76
C ARG A 66 18.98 43.35 -13.38
N ALA A 67 19.06 44.16 -12.33
CA ALA A 67 19.09 43.68 -10.95
C ALA A 67 17.83 42.89 -10.59
N PHE A 68 16.65 43.29 -11.08
CA PHE A 68 15.41 42.54 -10.86
C PHE A 68 15.40 41.20 -11.60
N LEU A 69 15.85 41.17 -12.87
CA LEU A 69 15.98 39.94 -13.63
C LEU A 69 16.94 38.94 -12.96
N ASP A 70 18.07 39.41 -12.45
CA ASP A 70 19.04 38.57 -11.73
C ASP A 70 18.45 37.98 -10.44
N ARG A 71 17.63 38.76 -9.71
CA ARG A 71 16.89 38.26 -8.54
C ARG A 71 15.84 37.23 -8.92
N LEU A 72 15.14 37.45 -10.04
CA LEU A 72 14.09 36.55 -10.49
C LEU A 72 14.66 35.21 -10.98
N ASP A 73 15.77 35.24 -11.71
CA ASP A 73 16.50 34.03 -12.09
C ASP A 73 16.97 33.27 -10.84
N SER A 74 17.55 33.96 -9.86
CA SER A 74 17.93 33.36 -8.57
C SER A 74 16.75 32.68 -7.87
N ALA A 75 15.57 33.31 -7.87
CA ALA A 75 14.36 32.74 -7.29
C ALA A 75 13.86 31.50 -8.05
N VAL A 76 13.94 31.51 -9.39
CA VAL A 76 13.62 30.33 -10.22
C VAL A 76 14.57 29.18 -9.91
N GLN A 77 15.88 29.43 -9.81
CA GLN A 77 16.86 28.39 -9.47
C GLN A 77 16.60 27.78 -8.08
N GLN A 78 16.30 28.62 -7.07
CA GLN A 78 15.94 28.15 -5.73
C GLN A 78 14.65 27.31 -5.74
N GLN A 79 13.64 27.73 -6.51
CA GLN A 79 12.40 26.98 -6.64
C GLN A 79 12.61 25.65 -7.38
N MET A 80 13.47 25.60 -8.40
CA MET A 80 13.86 24.36 -9.07
C MET A 80 14.49 23.36 -8.09
N GLN A 81 15.46 23.80 -7.29
CA GLN A 81 16.07 22.95 -6.25
C GLN A 81 15.02 22.44 -5.25
N THR A 82 14.06 23.29 -4.89
CA THR A 82 12.95 22.90 -4.01
C THR A 82 12.05 21.84 -4.64
N VAL A 83 11.74 21.96 -5.94
CA VAL A 83 10.99 20.94 -6.69
C VAL A 83 11.76 19.62 -6.71
N ASP A 84 13.05 19.64 -7.02
CA ASP A 84 13.87 18.43 -7.12
C ASP A 84 14.04 17.71 -5.77
N LEU A 85 14.16 18.48 -4.68
CA LEU A 85 14.11 17.93 -3.32
C LEU A 85 12.77 17.23 -3.05
N ASN A 86 11.64 17.85 -3.41
CA ASN A 86 10.33 17.26 -3.18
C ASN A 86 10.06 16.04 -4.07
N ARG A 87 10.57 16.02 -5.31
CA ARG A 87 10.56 14.82 -6.16
C ARG A 87 11.29 13.67 -5.48
N SER A 88 12.48 13.92 -4.96
CA SER A 88 13.27 12.91 -4.25
C SER A 88 12.54 12.36 -3.02
N LYS A 89 11.82 13.22 -2.28
CA LYS A 89 10.96 12.81 -1.16
C LYS A 89 9.78 11.93 -1.61
N VAL A 90 9.10 12.29 -2.70
CA VAL A 90 8.01 11.48 -3.27
C VAL A 90 8.54 10.10 -3.68
N GLU A 91 9.69 10.02 -4.34
CA GLU A 91 10.26 8.71 -4.71
C GLU A 91 10.65 7.87 -3.48
N ALA A 92 11.17 8.51 -2.42
CA ALA A 92 11.44 7.81 -1.17
C ALA A 92 10.18 7.24 -0.52
N GLU A 93 9.08 8.01 -0.48
CA GLU A 93 7.80 7.51 0.06
C GLU A 93 7.18 6.43 -0.84
N ARG A 94 7.31 6.51 -2.17
CA ARG A 94 6.89 5.43 -3.08
C ARG A 94 7.63 4.12 -2.79
N ALA A 95 8.95 4.21 -2.56
CA ALA A 95 9.74 3.03 -2.19
C ALA A 95 9.29 2.44 -0.85
N ARG A 96 8.96 3.27 0.15
CA ARG A 96 8.40 2.82 1.43
C ARG A 96 7.05 2.15 1.27
N LEU A 97 6.15 2.73 0.46
CA LEU A 97 4.83 2.15 0.20
C LEU A 97 4.99 0.75 -0.43
N LEU A 98 5.89 0.61 -1.41
CA LEU A 98 6.17 -0.69 -2.03
C LEU A 98 6.64 -1.74 -1.01
N LEU A 99 7.46 -1.35 -0.03
CA LEU A 99 7.92 -2.25 1.04
C LEU A 99 6.76 -2.63 1.98
N ALA A 100 5.95 -1.67 2.41
CA ALA A 100 4.79 -1.90 3.26
C ALA A 100 3.77 -2.84 2.60
N SER A 101 3.46 -2.61 1.31
CA SER A 101 2.57 -3.47 0.52
C SER A 101 3.11 -4.91 0.42
N ARG A 102 4.42 -5.08 0.24
CA ARG A 102 5.06 -6.41 0.20
C ARG A 102 4.97 -7.12 1.55
N GLU A 103 5.23 -6.43 2.65
CA GLU A 103 5.12 -7.00 3.99
C GLU A 103 3.70 -7.50 4.27
N LYS A 104 2.70 -6.67 4.00
CA LYS A 104 1.30 -7.05 4.10
C LYS A 104 0.98 -8.28 3.24
N GLN A 105 1.38 -8.28 1.96
CA GLN A 105 1.12 -9.41 1.05
C GLN A 105 1.73 -10.72 1.57
N VAL A 106 2.92 -10.68 2.18
CA VAL A 106 3.55 -11.86 2.80
C VAL A 106 2.70 -12.38 3.96
N LEU A 107 2.20 -11.49 4.82
CA LEU A 107 1.33 -11.87 5.94
C LEU A 107 -0.02 -12.44 5.46
N GLU A 108 -0.59 -11.90 4.39
CA GLU A 108 -1.82 -12.42 3.77
C GLU A 108 -1.63 -13.84 3.24
N GLN A 109 -0.52 -14.09 2.53
CA GLN A 109 -0.18 -15.43 2.03
C GLN A 109 0.03 -16.42 3.18
N LEU A 110 0.70 -15.99 4.25
CA LEU A 110 0.92 -16.83 5.42
C LEU A 110 -0.40 -17.16 6.13
N ALA A 111 -1.29 -16.17 6.31
CA ALA A 111 -2.61 -16.39 6.86
C ALA A 111 -3.44 -17.36 6.00
N ALA A 112 -3.39 -17.22 4.68
CA ALA A 112 -4.06 -18.12 3.75
C ALA A 112 -3.52 -19.56 3.86
N SER A 113 -2.21 -19.74 3.97
CA SER A 113 -1.59 -21.06 4.17
C SER A 113 -2.07 -21.72 5.46
N TYR A 114 -2.12 -20.99 6.57
CA TYR A 114 -2.64 -21.54 7.83
C TYR A 114 -4.12 -21.90 7.75
N ARG A 115 -4.96 -21.07 7.11
CA ARG A 115 -6.38 -21.41 6.90
C ARG A 115 -6.54 -22.69 6.08
N ALA A 116 -5.74 -22.87 5.04
CA ALA A 116 -5.77 -24.08 4.21
C ALA A 116 -5.36 -25.34 5.00
N GLN A 117 -4.29 -25.24 5.80
CA GLN A 117 -3.84 -26.34 6.67
C GLN A 117 -4.88 -26.71 7.73
N GLU A 118 -5.52 -25.71 8.34
CA GLU A 118 -6.57 -25.91 9.34
C GLU A 118 -7.80 -26.58 8.72
N ALA A 119 -8.25 -26.11 7.54
CA ALA A 119 -9.36 -26.73 6.80
C ALA A 119 -9.07 -28.20 6.46
N GLN A 120 -7.86 -28.51 5.99
CA GLN A 120 -7.45 -29.88 5.69
C GLN A 120 -7.41 -30.75 6.95
N ALA A 121 -6.93 -30.21 8.07
CA ALA A 121 -6.90 -30.93 9.35
C ALA A 121 -8.31 -31.20 9.90
N MET A 122 -9.23 -30.24 9.78
CA MET A 122 -10.63 -30.42 10.16
C MET A 122 -11.32 -31.47 9.28
N GLY A 123 -11.19 -31.37 7.96
CA GLY A 123 -11.78 -32.35 7.03
C GLY A 123 -11.28 -33.77 7.27
N ARG A 124 -9.98 -33.96 7.58
CA ARG A 124 -9.45 -35.28 7.99
C ARG A 124 -10.04 -35.82 9.30
N ARG A 125 -10.41 -34.94 10.24
CA ARG A 125 -11.05 -35.35 11.50
C ARG A 125 -12.50 -35.72 11.27
N GLU A 126 -13.24 -34.88 10.55
CA GLU A 126 -14.64 -35.12 10.19
C GLU A 126 -14.80 -36.44 9.41
N GLN A 127 -13.92 -36.71 8.44
CA GLN A 127 -13.94 -37.98 7.71
C GLN A 127 -13.74 -39.19 8.64
N ARG A 128 -12.77 -39.13 9.55
CA ARG A 128 -12.52 -40.22 10.52
C ARG A 128 -13.71 -40.45 11.43
N GLU A 129 -14.36 -39.38 11.90
CA GLU A 129 -15.56 -39.48 12.72
C GLU A 129 -16.72 -40.13 11.95
N LEU A 130 -16.94 -39.74 10.69
CA LEU A 130 -17.95 -40.36 9.82
C LEU A 130 -17.67 -41.84 9.57
N ASP A 131 -16.42 -42.20 9.28
CA ASP A 131 -15.99 -43.59 9.06
C ASP A 131 -16.21 -44.43 10.32
N ASP A 132 -15.88 -43.91 11.51
CA ASP A 132 -16.09 -44.58 12.80
C ASP A 132 -17.58 -44.80 13.09
N LEU A 133 -18.43 -43.79 12.86
CA LEU A 133 -19.88 -43.93 12.99
C LEU A 133 -20.44 -44.96 12.00
N GLY A 134 -19.98 -44.92 10.75
CA GLY A 134 -20.36 -45.89 9.71
C GLY A 134 -19.99 -47.32 10.11
N ALA A 135 -18.76 -47.53 10.57
CA ALA A 135 -18.28 -48.83 11.02
C ALA A 135 -19.04 -49.34 12.26
N ARG A 136 -19.40 -48.46 13.21
CA ARG A 136 -20.24 -48.82 14.36
C ARG A 136 -21.64 -49.27 13.92
N ARG A 137 -22.29 -48.55 13.00
CA ARG A 137 -23.61 -48.91 12.46
C ARG A 137 -23.56 -50.24 11.71
N ALA A 138 -22.56 -50.45 10.86
CA ALA A 138 -22.38 -51.70 10.14
C ALA A 138 -22.21 -52.90 11.09
N ARG A 139 -21.41 -52.74 12.17
CA ARG A 139 -21.25 -53.77 13.20
C ARG A 139 -22.53 -54.05 13.99
N ALA A 140 -23.34 -53.03 14.26
CA ALA A 140 -24.63 -53.21 14.94
C ALA A 140 -25.61 -53.99 14.06
N ALA A 141 -25.77 -53.59 12.79
CA ALA A 141 -26.64 -54.29 11.84
C ALA A 141 -26.23 -55.75 11.61
N ALA A 142 -24.94 -56.06 11.58
CA ALA A 142 -24.46 -57.44 11.46
C ALA A 142 -24.82 -58.30 12.69
N ARG A 143 -24.78 -57.73 13.90
CA ARG A 143 -25.17 -58.44 15.13
C ARG A 143 -26.67 -58.73 15.20
N ASP A 144 -27.50 -57.79 14.73
CA ASP A 144 -28.95 -57.96 14.73
C ASP A 144 -29.38 -59.03 13.70
N GLY A 145 -28.73 -59.09 12.52
CA GLY A 145 -28.98 -60.13 11.51
C GLY A 145 -28.52 -61.54 11.92
N ASP A 146 -27.45 -61.66 12.71
CA ASP A 146 -27.01 -62.95 13.28
C ASP A 146 -27.95 -63.44 14.40
N ASN A 147 -28.65 -62.52 15.08
CA ASN A 147 -29.60 -62.86 16.15
C ASN A 147 -30.96 -63.35 15.59
N GLU A 148 -31.41 -62.83 14.44
CA GLU A 148 -32.63 -63.31 13.76
C GLU A 148 -32.47 -64.67 13.07
N THR A 149 -31.24 -65.13 12.84
CA THR A 149 -30.94 -66.43 12.21
C THR A 149 -30.63 -67.55 13.22
N GLY A 150 -30.63 -67.24 14.52
CA GLY A 150 -30.27 -68.16 15.62
C GLY A 150 -31.43 -68.78 16.42
N GLU A 151 -32.69 -68.42 16.18
CA GLU A 151 -33.86 -69.04 16.82
C GLU A 151 -34.46 -70.17 15.95
N GLY A 152 -33.91 -71.37 16.11
CA GLY A 152 -34.50 -72.65 15.71
C GLY A 152 -33.64 -73.76 16.29
N PRO A 153 -34.17 -74.71 17.08
CA PRO A 153 -35.38 -75.49 16.78
C PRO A 153 -36.50 -75.48 17.84
#